data_AF-R5P7C3-F1
#
_entry.id   AF-R5P7C3-F1
#
_cell.length_a   1.000
_cell.length_b   1.000
_cell.length_c   1.000
_cell.angle_alpha   90.00
_cell.angle_beta   90.00
_cell.angle_gamma   90.00
#
_symmetry.space_group_name_H-M   'P 1'
#
loop_
_entity.id
_entity.type
_entity.pdbx_description
1 polymer ?
#
loop_
_entity_poly.entity_id
_entity_poly.type
_entity_poly.pdbx_seq_one_letter_code
_entity_poly.pdbx_strand_id
1 'polypeptide(L)'
;MYKVKRTIYLGKDSVDIWIGLVSKTKNGKNGKYTVYLLTDDPDKPFNHAEPILSGIQSKDTAIRKAIEYAKDLFQNILKNQKTNTQDIPENPEI
;
A
#
# COMPACT_ATOMS: atom_id res chain seq x y z
N MET A 1 -11.16 1.27 -13.46
CA MET A 1 -10.54 0.83 -12.19
C MET A 1 -11.40 1.37 -11.05
N TYR A 2 -11.74 0.54 -10.06
CA TYR A 2 -12.36 1.01 -8.81
C TYR A 2 -11.27 1.57 -7.90
N LYS A 3 -11.47 2.76 -7.34
CA LYS A 3 -10.47 3.46 -6.53
C LYS A 3 -11.05 3.65 -5.12
N VAL A 4 -10.24 3.47 -4.09
CA VAL A 4 -10.68 3.63 -2.71
C VAL A 4 -9.58 4.17 -1.82
N LYS A 5 -9.90 5.22 -1.05
CA LYS A 5 -8.99 5.81 -0.07
C LYS A 5 -9.09 5.08 1.26
N ARG A 6 -7.96 4.81 1.91
CA ARG A 6 -7.88 4.16 3.23
C ARG A 6 -6.80 4.81 4.09
N THR A 7 -7.13 5.00 5.35
CA THR A 7 -6.15 5.39 6.38
C THR A 7 -5.52 4.13 6.98
N ILE A 8 -4.20 4.05 6.95
CA ILE A 8 -3.41 2.97 7.52
C ILE A 8 -2.81 3.46 8.84
N TYR A 9 -3.19 2.82 9.95
CA TYR A 9 -2.71 3.16 11.28
C TYR A 9 -1.43 2.36 11.63
N LEU A 10 -0.40 3.07 12.07
CA LEU A 10 0.94 2.57 12.39
C LEU A 10 1.31 2.96 13.84
N GLY A 11 0.51 2.47 14.79
CA GLY A 11 0.64 2.88 16.20
C GLY A 11 -0.01 4.24 16.43
N LYS A 12 0.80 5.26 16.76
CA LYS A 12 0.32 6.65 16.96
C LYS A 12 0.20 7.41 15.63
N ASP A 13 0.91 6.96 14.61
CA ASP A 13 0.92 7.61 13.29
C ASP A 13 -0.10 6.96 12.36
N SER A 14 -0.46 7.69 11.30
CA SER A 14 -1.27 7.15 10.23
C SER A 14 -0.90 7.75 8.88
N VAL A 15 -1.18 7.01 7.82
CA VAL A 15 -0.97 7.45 6.44
C VAL A 15 -2.20 7.13 5.60
N ASP A 16 -2.64 8.10 4.82
CA ASP A 16 -3.69 7.91 3.84
C ASP A 16 -3.10 7.36 2.54
N ILE A 17 -3.71 6.30 2.01
CA ILE A 17 -3.34 5.70 0.73
C ILE A 17 -4.54 5.59 -0.19
N TRP A 18 -4.27 5.56 -1.49
CA TRP A 18 -5.23 5.19 -2.52
C TRP A 18 -4.94 3.77 -3.02
N ILE A 19 -6.00 2.97 -3.11
CA ILE A 19 -5.94 1.59 -3.61
C ILE A 19 -6.80 1.49 -4.88
N GLY A 20 -6.20 0.96 -5.94
CA GLY A 20 -6.86 0.66 -7.21
C GLY A 20 -7.23 -0.82 -7.29
N LEU A 21 -8.41 -1.11 -7.80
CA LEU A 21 -8.89 -2.47 -8.02
C LEU A 21 -9.37 -2.62 -9.47
N VAL A 22 -8.87 -3.65 -10.16
CA VAL A 22 -9.31 -4.01 -11.51
C VAL A 22 -9.73 -5.48 -11.49
N SER A 23 -10.99 -5.74 -11.83
CA SER A 23 -11.47 -7.08 -12.19
C SER A 23 -11.74 -7.10 -13.68
N LYS A 24 -11.17 -8.09 -14.39
CA LYS A 24 -11.51 -8.33 -15.79
C LYS A 24 -12.73 -9.23 -15.84
N THR A 25 -13.88 -8.68 -16.19
CA THR A 25 -15.09 -9.48 -16.45
C THR A 25 -14.89 -10.34 -17.69
N LYS A 26 -15.34 -11.60 -17.63
CA LYS A 26 -15.41 -12.50 -18.79
C LYS A 26 -16.79 -13.16 -18.79
N ASN A 27 -17.54 -13.02 -19.88
CA ASN A 27 -18.88 -13.58 -20.05
C ASN A 27 -19.86 -13.21 -18.92
N GLY A 28 -19.90 -11.94 -18.51
CA GLY A 28 -20.81 -11.45 -17.47
C GLY A 28 -20.48 -11.88 -16.03
N LYS A 29 -19.45 -12.71 -15.83
CA LYS A 29 -18.94 -13.04 -14.49
C LYS A 29 -17.79 -12.10 -14.13
N ASN A 30 -17.83 -11.56 -12.91
CA ASN A 30 -16.72 -10.82 -12.34
C ASN A 30 -15.49 -11.73 -12.29
N GLY A 31 -14.41 -11.32 -12.95
CA GLY A 31 -13.14 -12.02 -12.82
C GLY A 31 -12.47 -11.74 -11.49
N LYS A 32 -11.31 -12.37 -11.29
CA LYS A 32 -10.47 -12.10 -10.12
C LYS A 32 -9.92 -10.67 -10.17
N TYR A 33 -9.82 -10.06 -9.01
CA TYR A 33 -9.29 -8.71 -8.79
C TYR A 33 -7.76 -8.72 -8.78
N THR A 34 -7.20 -7.71 -9.43
CA THR A 34 -5.82 -7.23 -9.25
C THR A 34 -5.88 -5.92 -8.47
N VAL A 35 -5.01 -5.80 -7.47
CA VAL A 35 -4.91 -4.65 -6.56
C VAL A 35 -3.67 -3.86 -6.93
N TYR A 36 -3.82 -2.54 -6.95
CA TYR A 36 -2.77 -1.58 -7.21
C TYR A 36 -2.65 -0.62 -6.03
N LEU A 37 -1.41 -0.29 -5.64
CA LEU A 37 -1.12 0.83 -4.76
C LEU A 37 -0.89 2.08 -5.62
N LEU A 38 -1.57 3.18 -5.30
CA LEU A 38 -1.43 4.43 -6.03
C LEU A 38 -0.42 5.35 -5.34
N THR A 39 0.39 6.05 -6.14
CA THR A 39 1.44 6.94 -5.61
C THR A 39 0.94 8.31 -5.20
N ASP A 40 -0.24 8.74 -5.70
CA ASP A 40 -0.86 10.01 -5.33
C ASP A 40 -2.40 9.91 -5.48
N ASP A 41 -3.09 11.04 -5.42
CA ASP A 41 -4.49 11.17 -5.76
C ASP A 41 -4.76 10.62 -7.18
N PRO A 42 -5.76 9.74 -7.33
CA PRO A 42 -6.04 9.05 -8.59
C PRO A 42 -6.44 9.95 -9.77
N ASP A 43 -6.73 11.23 -9.54
CA ASP A 43 -7.15 12.17 -10.56
C ASP A 43 -6.00 13.12 -10.99
N LYS A 44 -4.83 13.01 -10.36
CA LYS A 44 -3.63 13.75 -10.75
C LYS A 44 -2.90 13.09 -11.92
N PRO A 45 -2.28 13.90 -12.81
CA PRO A 45 -1.67 13.41 -14.05
C PRO A 45 -0.43 12.52 -13.83
N PHE A 46 0.28 12.69 -12.72
CA PHE A 46 1.51 11.93 -12.40
C PHE A 46 1.26 10.77 -11.43
N ASN A 47 0.01 10.43 -11.14
CA ASN A 47 -0.30 9.26 -10.34
C ASN A 47 0.09 7.96 -11.08
N HIS A 48 0.84 7.10 -10.41
CA HIS A 48 1.18 5.77 -10.88
C HIS A 48 0.42 4.71 -10.08
N ALA A 49 0.06 3.60 -10.74
CA ALA A 49 -0.62 2.48 -10.12
C ALA A 49 0.29 1.23 -10.17
N GLU A 50 0.91 0.91 -9.04
CA GLU A 50 1.81 -0.23 -8.92
C GLU A 50 1.04 -1.51 -8.56
N PRO A 51 1.07 -2.59 -9.36
CA PRO A 51 0.37 -3.83 -9.03
C PRO A 51 1.02 -4.53 -7.83
N ILE A 52 0.24 -4.73 -6.76
CA ILE A 52 0.75 -5.34 -5.51
C ILE A 52 0.21 -6.75 -5.26
N LEU A 53 -1.00 -7.07 -5.72
CA LEU A 53 -1.64 -8.37 -5.53
C LEU A 53 -2.52 -8.73 -6.73
N SER A 54 -2.69 -10.03 -7.01
CA SER A 54 -3.60 -10.49 -8.06
C SER A 54 -4.34 -11.76 -7.67
N GLY A 55 -5.36 -12.13 -8.46
CA GLY A 55 -6.06 -13.41 -8.29
C GLY A 55 -7.09 -13.45 -7.16
N ILE A 56 -7.53 -12.30 -6.64
CA ILE A 56 -8.42 -12.23 -5.47
C ILE A 56 -9.89 -12.27 -5.90
N GLN A 57 -10.70 -13.11 -5.26
CA GLN A 57 -12.04 -13.42 -5.78
C GLN A 57 -13.08 -12.31 -5.54
N SER A 58 -13.04 -11.65 -4.39
CA SER A 58 -14.00 -10.59 -4.02
C SER A 58 -13.32 -9.24 -3.86
N LYS A 59 -14.09 -8.18 -4.15
CA LYS A 59 -13.64 -6.79 -3.97
C LYS A 59 -13.25 -6.51 -2.52
N ASP A 60 -14.05 -6.96 -1.56
CA ASP A 60 -13.82 -6.68 -0.13
C ASP A 60 -12.59 -7.43 0.39
N THR A 61 -12.38 -8.67 -0.04
CA THR A 61 -11.14 -9.40 0.29
C THR A 61 -9.92 -8.74 -0.35
N ALA A 62 -10.07 -8.20 -1.56
CA ALA A 62 -8.99 -7.47 -2.22
C ALA A 62 -8.63 -6.17 -1.47
N ILE A 63 -9.62 -5.41 -1.01
CA ILE A 63 -9.39 -4.21 -0.18
C ILE A 63 -8.73 -4.58 1.15
N ARG A 64 -9.22 -5.62 1.84
CA ARG A 64 -8.64 -6.08 3.12
C ARG A 64 -7.17 -6.48 2.95
N LYS A 65 -6.86 -7.31 1.95
CA LYS A 65 -5.48 -7.73 1.67
C LYS A 65 -4.58 -6.56 1.26
N ALA A 66 -5.12 -5.55 0.58
CA ALA A 66 -4.39 -4.34 0.25
C ALA A 66 -4.00 -3.54 1.50
N ILE A 67 -4.92 -3.40 2.45
CA ILE A 67 -4.68 -2.73 3.74
C ILE A 67 -3.62 -3.48 4.55
N GLU A 68 -3.70 -4.82 4.60
CA GLU A 68 -2.71 -5.67 5.27
C GLU A 68 -1.32 -5.50 4.64
N TYR A 69 -1.24 -5.59 3.32
CA TYR A 69 0.01 -5.38 2.58
C TYR A 69 0.63 -4.01 2.87
N ALA A 70 -0.16 -2.94 2.79
CA ALA A 70 0.33 -1.58 3.04
C ALA A 70 0.81 -1.41 4.49
N LYS A 71 0.08 -1.97 5.45
CA LYS A 71 0.47 -1.95 6.87
C LYS A 71 1.82 -2.64 7.08
N ASP A 72 2.01 -3.83 6.53
CA ASP A 72 3.27 -4.57 6.64
C ASP A 72 4.42 -3.83 5.97
N LEU A 73 4.19 -3.29 4.77
CA LEU A 73 5.17 -2.48 4.03
C LEU A 73 5.66 -1.30 4.86
N PHE A 74 4.75 -0.46 5.36
CA PHE A 74 5.12 0.73 6.12
C PHE A 74 5.76 0.38 7.47
N GLN A 75 5.28 -0.66 8.15
CA GLN A 75 5.93 -1.14 9.38
C GLN A 75 7.38 -1.59 9.12
N ASN A 76 7.65 -2.27 8.01
CA ASN A 76 9.00 -2.71 7.67
C ASN A 76 9.91 -1.53 7.32
N ILE A 77 9.41 -0.53 6.59
CA ILE A 77 10.14 0.71 6.31
C ILE A 77 10.52 1.42 7.61
N LEU A 78 9.57 1.57 8.55
CA LEU A 78 9.82 2.22 9.83
C LEU A 78 10.83 1.45 10.70
N LYS A 79 10.80 0.10 10.68
CA LYS A 79 11.78 -0.72 11.39
C LYS A 79 13.19 -0.52 10.83
N ASN A 80 13.33 -0.55 9.50
CA ASN A 80 14.63 -0.41 8.82
C ASN A 80 15.25 0.99 9.00
N GLN A 81 14.43 2.04 9.15
CA GLN A 81 14.94 3.37 9.50
C GLN A 81 15.52 3.39 10.92
N LYS A 82 14.89 2.72 11.89
CA LYS A 82 15.38 2.69 13.28
C LYS A 82 16.70 1.94 13.42
N THR A 83 16.88 0.83 12.70
CA THR A 83 18.12 0.05 12.74
C THR A 83 19.31 0.81 12.15
N ASN A 84 19.09 1.61 11.10
CA ASN A 84 20.17 2.35 10.43
C ASN A 84 20.60 3.65 11.15
N THR A 85 19.88 4.08 12.19
CA THR A 85 20.20 5.32 12.93
C THR A 85 21.02 5.05 14.20
N GLN A 86 21.23 3.77 14.58
CA GLN A 86 21.90 3.41 15.84
C GLN A 86 23.42 3.17 15.72
N ASP A 87 24.03 3.32 14.53
CA ASP A 87 25.45 3.01 14.29
C ASP A 87 26.31 4.23 13.90
N ILE A 88 26.02 5.42 14.43
CA ILE A 88 27.01 6.52 14.39
C ILE A 88 27.54 6.69 15.83
N PRO A 89 28.75 6.19 16.15
CA PRO A 89 29.37 6.53 17.41
C PRO A 89 29.62 8.05 17.41
N GLU A 90 29.03 8.76 18.37
CA GLU A 90 29.42 10.13 18.70
C GLU A 90 30.92 10.11 18.99
N ASN A 91 31.70 10.68 18.08
CA ASN A 91 33.13 10.83 18.29
C ASN A 91 33.34 11.78 19.48
N PRO A 92 34.03 11.37 20.57
CA PRO A 92 34.31 12.29 21.65
C PRO A 92 35.24 13.40 21.12
N GLU A 93 34.77 14.64 21.17
CA GLU A 93 35.61 15.81 20.90
C GLU A 93 36.81 15.81 21.85
N ILE A 94 38.01 16.00 21.28
CA ILE A 94 39.30 16.08 21.97
C ILE A 94 39.54 17.51 22.42
#